data_AF-A0A319DAY6-F1
#
_entry.id   AF-A0A319DAY6-F1
#
_cell.length_a   1.000
_cell.length_b   1.000
_cell.length_c   1.000
_cell.angle_alpha   90.00
_cell.angle_beta   90.00
_cell.angle_gamma   90.00
#
_symmetry.space_group_name_H-M   'P 1'
#
loop_
_entity.id
_entity.type
_entity.pdbx_description
1 polymer ?
#
loop_
_entity_poly.entity_id
_entity_poly.type
_entity_poly.pdbx_seq_one_letter_code
_entity_poly.pdbx_strand_id
1 'polypeptide(L)'
;MADPTTTAVELLTSLASIVNKVATNLHQNRLDRGKIREILKEYSRRAESDGRLINASRQDQRCFDHGLFLAYVHMEFITTLLRYNFTVPATSVKWYNCKSMRKKYRLSLFDISSQSADLRDQLENIRQKAELLYADLEQNHVQVPPTPIQYNKVTPCGYTSVPAGTISDLLRRVSLAEKELSGKIER
;
A
#
# COMPACT_ATOMS: atom_id res chain seq x y z
N MET A 1 -0.45 -23.12 18.64
CA MET A 1 -0.24 -21.69 18.98
C MET A 1 -0.73 -20.89 17.78
N ALA A 2 -1.82 -20.14 17.93
CA ALA A 2 -2.37 -19.33 16.85
C ALA A 2 -1.45 -18.11 16.67
N ASP A 3 -0.86 -17.96 15.49
CA ASP A 3 -0.18 -16.72 15.11
C ASP A 3 -1.11 -15.54 15.40
N PRO A 4 -0.61 -14.39 15.90
CA PRO A 4 -1.43 -13.19 16.00
C PRO A 4 -1.87 -12.86 14.58
N THR A 5 -3.15 -13.12 14.27
CA THR A 5 -3.74 -12.85 12.96
C THR A 5 -3.68 -11.35 12.72
N THR A 6 -2.56 -10.86 12.20
CA THR A 6 -2.36 -9.44 11.92
C THR A 6 -3.45 -9.03 10.96
N THR A 7 -4.34 -8.15 11.42
CA THR A 7 -5.51 -7.79 10.62
C THR A 7 -5.07 -6.94 9.44
N ALA A 8 -5.85 -6.89 8.35
CA ALA A 8 -5.49 -6.07 7.18
C ALA A 8 -5.31 -4.59 7.57
N VAL A 9 -6.07 -4.12 8.55
CA VAL A 9 -5.96 -2.78 9.15
C VAL A 9 -4.60 -2.57 9.81
N GLU A 10 -4.14 -3.48 10.67
CA GLU A 10 -2.85 -3.33 11.35
C GLU A 10 -1.69 -3.30 10.35
N LEU A 11 -1.73 -4.18 9.37
CA LEU A 11 -0.69 -4.28 8.34
C LEU A 11 -0.65 -3.03 7.45
N LEU A 12 -1.79 -2.60 6.93
CA LEU A 12 -1.86 -1.41 6.08
C LEU A 12 -1.60 -0.12 6.86
N THR A 13 -1.93 -0.06 8.15
CA THR A 13 -1.54 1.05 9.04
C THR A 13 -0.02 1.09 9.24
N SER A 14 0.62 -0.06 9.45
CA SER A 14 2.09 -0.11 9.55
C SER A 14 2.76 0.35 8.24
N LEU A 15 2.27 -0.14 7.10
CA LEU A 15 2.74 0.28 5.78
C LEU A 15 2.49 1.76 5.52
N ALA A 16 1.34 2.30 5.91
CA ALA A 16 1.05 3.74 5.81
C ALA A 16 2.11 4.56 6.53
N SER A 17 2.48 4.17 7.75
CA SER A 17 3.52 4.83 8.55
C SER A 17 4.89 4.76 7.86
N ILE A 18 5.26 3.58 7.34
CA ILE A 18 6.53 3.37 6.62
C ILE A 18 6.59 4.23 5.35
N VAL A 19 5.54 4.22 4.53
CA VAL A 19 5.45 5.01 3.30
C VAL A 19 5.48 6.51 3.58
N ASN A 20 4.80 6.97 4.64
CA ASN A 20 4.84 8.37 5.05
C ASN A 20 6.25 8.78 5.53
N LYS A 21 6.96 7.88 6.21
CA LYS A 21 8.35 8.09 6.61
C LYS A 21 9.27 8.19 5.40
N VAL A 22 9.08 7.36 4.38
CA VAL A 22 9.78 7.48 3.09
C VAL A 22 9.54 8.84 2.44
N ALA A 23 8.27 9.27 2.35
CA ALA A 23 7.91 10.58 1.80
C ALA A 23 8.55 11.74 2.57
N THR A 24 8.62 11.64 3.90
CA THR A 24 9.25 12.62 4.79
C THR A 24 10.76 12.68 4.56
N ASN A 25 11.42 11.53 4.47
CA ASN A 25 12.86 11.43 4.21
C ASN A 25 13.23 12.04 2.84
N LEU A 26 12.43 11.79 1.80
CA LEU A 26 12.63 12.40 0.47
C LEU A 26 12.63 13.93 0.57
N HIS A 27 11.69 14.50 1.33
CA HIS A 27 11.62 15.94 1.54
C HIS A 27 12.83 16.48 2.31
N GLN A 28 13.17 15.84 3.44
CA GLN A 28 14.27 16.29 4.31
C GLN A 28 15.63 16.23 3.61
N ASN A 29 15.85 15.25 2.75
CA ASN A 29 17.10 15.10 1.99
C ASN A 29 17.11 15.90 0.67
N ARG A 30 16.13 16.80 0.44
CA ARG A 30 16.01 17.64 -0.76
C ARG A 30 16.06 16.83 -2.07
N LEU A 31 15.52 15.62 -2.04
CA LEU A 31 15.33 14.83 -3.23
C LEU A 31 14.09 15.37 -3.91
N ASP A 32 14.29 16.20 -4.95
CA ASP A 32 13.19 16.85 -5.66
C ASP A 32 12.33 15.82 -6.40
N ARG A 33 11.35 15.29 -5.65
CA ARG A 33 10.40 14.25 -6.04
C ARG A 33 9.01 14.62 -5.56
N GLY A 34 8.64 15.90 -5.73
CA GLY A 34 7.37 16.46 -5.22
C GLY A 34 6.16 15.58 -5.54
N LYS A 35 6.02 15.16 -6.82
CA LYS A 35 4.92 14.30 -7.28
C LYS A 35 4.89 12.94 -6.58
N ILE A 36 6.04 12.26 -6.49
CA ILE A 36 6.13 10.95 -5.81
C ILE A 36 5.81 11.13 -4.33
N ARG A 37 6.32 12.18 -3.68
CA ARG A 37 6.01 12.47 -2.28
C ARG A 37 4.51 12.65 -2.04
N GLU A 38 3.82 13.36 -2.93
CA GLU A 38 2.37 13.53 -2.87
C GLU A 38 1.63 12.21 -3.01
N ILE A 39 2.03 11.38 -3.98
CA ILE A 39 1.47 10.03 -4.19
C ILE A 39 1.65 9.15 -2.95
N LEU A 40 2.85 9.14 -2.36
CA LEU A 40 3.12 8.36 -1.14
C LEU A 40 2.31 8.86 0.05
N LYS A 41 2.17 10.18 0.23
CA LYS A 41 1.33 10.76 1.29
C LYS A 41 -0.15 10.44 1.10
N GLU A 42 -0.63 10.43 -0.14
CA GLU A 42 -2.00 10.04 -0.46
C GLU A 42 -2.23 8.57 -0.10
N TYR A 43 -1.36 7.68 -0.58
CA TYR A 43 -1.40 6.26 -0.22
C TYR A 43 -1.45 6.05 1.30
N SER A 44 -0.55 6.72 2.04
CA SER A 44 -0.49 6.62 3.51
C SER A 44 -1.77 7.06 4.21
N ARG A 45 -2.48 8.06 3.68
CA ARG A 45 -3.77 8.48 4.26
C ARG A 45 -4.85 7.41 4.04
N ARG A 46 -4.83 6.71 2.90
CA ARG A 46 -5.87 5.75 2.50
C ARG A 46 -5.70 4.35 3.06
N ALA A 47 -4.47 3.89 3.21
CA ALA A 47 -4.17 2.49 3.51
C ALA A 47 -4.90 1.94 4.76
N GLU A 48 -5.02 2.69 5.86
CA GLU A 48 -5.78 2.24 7.03
C GLU A 48 -7.27 2.03 6.70
N SER A 49 -7.88 3.00 6.02
CA SER A 49 -9.28 2.97 5.63
C SER A 49 -9.56 1.81 4.66
N ASP A 50 -8.68 1.60 3.68
CA ASP A 50 -8.77 0.49 2.74
C ASP A 50 -8.61 -0.86 3.46
N GLY A 51 -7.78 -0.94 4.51
CA GLY A 51 -7.68 -2.12 5.37
C GLY A 51 -8.97 -2.46 6.11
N ARG A 52 -9.76 -1.46 6.49
CA ARG A 52 -11.09 -1.67 7.10
C ARG A 52 -12.07 -2.25 6.08
N LEU A 53 -12.02 -1.80 4.83
CA LEU A 53 -12.82 -2.36 3.74
C LEU A 53 -12.48 -3.83 3.48
N ILE A 54 -11.19 -4.18 3.42
CA ILE A 54 -10.72 -5.56 3.25
C ILE A 54 -11.17 -6.45 4.43
N ASN A 55 -11.16 -5.93 5.65
CA ASN A 55 -11.67 -6.70 6.79
C ASN A 55 -13.20 -6.87 6.72
N ALA A 56 -13.94 -5.83 6.36
CA ALA A 56 -15.40 -5.87 6.24
C ALA A 56 -15.86 -6.82 5.11
N SER A 57 -15.12 -6.87 4.01
CA SER A 57 -15.42 -7.76 2.88
C SER A 57 -15.41 -9.25 3.23
N ARG A 58 -14.77 -9.63 4.34
CA ARG A 58 -14.73 -11.02 4.81
C ARG A 58 -16.03 -11.45 5.47
N GLN A 59 -16.94 -10.52 5.76
CA GLN A 59 -18.23 -10.79 6.39
C GLN A 59 -19.29 -11.26 5.38
N ASP A 60 -19.07 -11.03 4.08
CA ASP A 60 -19.98 -11.43 3.00
C ASP A 60 -19.20 -12.12 1.87
N GLN A 61 -19.67 -13.29 1.45
CA GLN A 61 -19.08 -14.06 0.37
C GLN A 61 -19.10 -13.32 -0.98
N ARG A 62 -20.07 -12.43 -1.21
CA ARG A 62 -20.16 -11.60 -2.42
C ARG A 62 -19.09 -10.51 -2.43
N CYS A 63 -18.75 -9.94 -1.27
CA CYS A 63 -17.74 -8.89 -1.18
C CYS A 63 -16.30 -9.43 -1.07
N PHE A 64 -16.16 -10.71 -0.72
CA PHE A 64 -14.87 -11.35 -0.46
C PHE A 64 -13.88 -11.18 -1.62
N ASP A 65 -14.30 -11.47 -2.85
CA ASP A 65 -13.44 -11.42 -4.04
C ASP A 65 -12.95 -9.99 -4.31
N HIS A 66 -13.79 -8.97 -4.09
CA HIS A 66 -13.41 -7.57 -4.26
C HIS A 66 -12.45 -7.10 -3.16
N GLY A 67 -12.60 -7.58 -1.94
CA GLY A 67 -11.63 -7.37 -0.86
C GLY A 67 -10.26 -7.99 -1.17
N LEU A 68 -10.25 -9.20 -1.72
CA LEU A 68 -9.02 -9.86 -2.16
C LEU A 68 -8.36 -9.09 -3.30
N PHE A 69 -9.14 -8.59 -4.27
CA PHE A 69 -8.62 -7.78 -5.35
C PHE A 69 -7.99 -6.49 -4.84
N LEU A 70 -8.66 -5.77 -3.93
CA LEU A 70 -8.10 -4.57 -3.31
C LEU A 70 -6.77 -4.88 -2.59
N ALA A 71 -6.71 -5.97 -1.83
CA ALA A 71 -5.48 -6.40 -1.17
C ALA A 71 -4.34 -6.68 -2.16
N TYR A 72 -4.65 -7.27 -3.32
CA TYR A 72 -3.68 -7.52 -4.38
C TYR A 72 -3.09 -6.23 -4.94
N VAL A 73 -3.92 -5.22 -5.25
CA VAL A 73 -3.43 -3.95 -5.79
C VAL A 73 -2.56 -3.21 -4.76
N HIS A 74 -2.90 -3.27 -3.46
CA HIS A 74 -2.02 -2.75 -2.41
C HIS A 74 -0.65 -3.44 -2.41
N MET A 75 -0.62 -4.77 -2.54
CA MET A 75 0.63 -5.51 -2.60
C MET A 75 1.46 -5.15 -3.84
N GLU A 76 0.83 -4.97 -5.00
CA GLU A 76 1.50 -4.52 -6.22
C GLU A 76 2.16 -3.15 -6.01
N PHE A 77 1.44 -2.20 -5.40
CA PHE A 77 1.98 -0.88 -5.04
C PHE A 77 3.21 -0.99 -4.13
N ILE A 78 3.11 -1.78 -3.06
CA ILE A 78 4.22 -2.01 -2.12
C ILE A 78 5.43 -2.67 -2.81
N THR A 79 5.20 -3.62 -3.70
CA THR A 79 6.26 -4.29 -4.48
C THR A 79 6.95 -3.31 -5.41
N THR A 80 6.18 -2.41 -6.05
CA THR A 80 6.71 -1.35 -6.90
C THR A 80 7.61 -0.40 -6.12
N LEU A 81 7.25 -0.04 -4.89
CA LEU A 81 8.13 0.76 -4.01
C LEU A 81 9.45 0.07 -3.73
N LEU A 82 9.44 -1.25 -3.46
CA LEU A 82 10.66 -2.03 -3.28
C LEU A 82 11.51 -2.08 -4.56
N ARG A 83 10.88 -2.31 -5.72
CA ARG A 83 11.53 -2.31 -7.03
C ARG A 83 12.24 -0.99 -7.32
N TYR A 84 11.65 0.14 -6.95
CA TYR A 84 12.24 1.47 -7.10
C TYR A 84 13.17 1.88 -5.95
N ASN A 85 13.36 0.98 -4.98
CA ASN A 85 14.13 1.18 -3.76
C ASN A 85 13.68 2.41 -2.93
N PHE A 86 12.37 2.68 -2.92
CA PHE A 86 11.74 3.64 -2.01
C PHE A 86 11.60 3.03 -0.60
N THR A 87 12.75 2.73 0.01
CA THR A 87 12.84 2.16 1.36
C THR A 87 13.23 3.25 2.37
N VAL A 88 12.88 3.04 3.65
CA VAL A 88 13.31 3.93 4.75
C VAL A 88 14.83 4.14 4.75
N PRO A 89 15.67 3.08 4.72
CA PRO A 89 17.12 3.27 4.69
C PRO A 89 17.59 4.06 3.46
N ALA A 90 17.12 3.73 2.25
CA ALA A 90 17.59 4.40 1.03
C ALA A 90 17.24 5.89 0.99
N THR A 91 16.06 6.23 1.50
CA THR A 91 15.55 7.61 1.49
C THR A 91 16.16 8.43 2.63
N SER A 92 16.63 7.79 3.70
CA SER A 92 17.27 8.44 4.86
C SER A 92 18.70 8.93 4.61
N VAL A 93 19.35 8.47 3.53
CA VAL A 93 20.74 8.82 3.22
C VAL A 93 20.84 10.30 2.86
N LYS A 94 21.77 11.00 3.52
CA LYS A 94 22.13 12.39 3.21
C LYS A 94 22.96 12.43 1.93
N TRP A 95 22.37 12.92 0.84
CA TRP A 95 22.95 12.92 -0.51
C TRP A 95 24.17 13.81 -0.68
N TYR A 96 24.33 14.81 0.18
CA TYR A 96 25.50 15.69 0.22
C TYR A 96 26.75 15.03 0.84
N ASN A 97 26.68 13.77 1.28
CA ASN A 97 27.83 13.02 1.78
C ASN A 97 28.22 11.90 0.79
N CYS A 98 29.30 12.15 0.03
CA CYS A 98 29.81 11.24 -0.99
C CYS A 98 30.25 9.87 -0.44
N LYS A 99 30.61 9.76 0.85
CA LYS A 99 30.96 8.46 1.46
C LYS A 99 29.72 7.62 1.74
N SER A 100 28.58 8.23 2.07
CA SER A 100 27.31 7.52 2.28
C SER A 100 26.59 7.16 0.98
N MET A 101 26.90 7.84 -0.12
CA MET A 101 26.38 7.56 -1.47
C MET A 101 26.82 6.18 -2.01
N ARG A 102 27.88 5.57 -1.46
CA ARG A 102 28.40 4.25 -1.88
C ARG A 102 27.75 3.07 -1.13
N LYS A 103 26.83 3.32 -0.20
CA LYS A 103 26.20 2.25 0.59
C LYS A 103 25.15 1.48 -0.22
N LYS A 104 24.89 0.23 0.18
CA LYS A 104 23.98 -0.77 -0.43
C LYS A 104 22.55 -0.27 -0.73
N TYR A 105 22.09 0.80 -0.07
CA TYR A 105 20.73 1.35 -0.16
C TYR A 105 20.69 2.65 -0.97
N ARG A 106 20.95 2.58 -2.28
CA ARG A 106 20.88 3.76 -3.16
C ARG A 106 19.49 3.90 -3.76
N LEU A 107 18.84 5.04 -3.56
CA LEU A 107 17.59 5.36 -4.25
C LEU A 107 17.82 5.32 -5.77
N SER A 108 16.89 4.75 -6.53
CA SER A 108 16.96 4.81 -8.00
C SER A 108 16.80 6.26 -8.47
N LEU A 109 17.82 6.81 -9.12
CA LEU A 109 17.84 8.21 -9.63
C LEU A 109 17.33 8.37 -11.06
N PHE A 110 17.13 7.26 -11.76
CA PHE A 110 16.72 7.28 -13.17
C PHE A 110 15.20 7.19 -13.29
N ASP A 111 14.67 7.60 -14.44
CA ASP A 111 13.27 7.42 -14.83
C ASP A 111 12.21 7.92 -13.83
N ILE A 112 12.50 9.03 -13.14
CA ILE A 112 11.62 9.60 -12.10
C ILE A 112 10.22 9.93 -12.65
N SER A 113 10.12 10.37 -13.90
CA SER A 113 8.84 10.62 -14.57
C SER A 113 8.03 9.34 -14.77
N SER A 114 8.67 8.27 -15.26
CA SER A 114 8.07 6.95 -15.43
C SER A 114 7.64 6.36 -14.08
N GLN A 115 8.50 6.42 -13.06
CA GLN A 115 8.16 5.99 -11.69
C GLN A 115 6.97 6.77 -11.14
N SER A 116 6.90 8.08 -11.39
CA SER A 116 5.78 8.90 -10.92
C SER A 116 4.48 8.59 -11.67
N ALA A 117 4.54 8.21 -12.94
CA ALA A 117 3.36 7.81 -13.70
C ALA A 117 2.86 6.45 -13.21
N ASP A 118 3.74 5.45 -13.14
CA ASP A 118 3.42 4.10 -12.66
C ASP A 118 2.82 4.13 -11.25
N LEU A 119 3.44 4.86 -10.31
CA LEU A 119 2.91 4.99 -8.95
C LEU A 119 1.56 5.74 -8.90
N ARG A 120 1.32 6.68 -9.82
CA ARG A 120 0.03 7.37 -9.90
C ARG A 120 -1.05 6.44 -10.43
N ASP A 121 -0.75 5.68 -11.48
CA ASP A 121 -1.70 4.74 -12.09
C ASP A 121 -2.08 3.62 -11.10
N GLN A 122 -1.09 3.10 -10.36
CA GLN A 122 -1.35 2.13 -9.30
C GLN A 122 -2.18 2.73 -8.15
N LEU A 123 -1.92 3.97 -7.73
CA LEU A 123 -2.72 4.64 -6.70
C LEU A 123 -4.17 4.87 -7.16
N GLU A 124 -4.36 5.25 -8.41
CA GLU A 124 -5.70 5.42 -9.00
C GLU A 124 -6.43 4.08 -9.10
N ASN A 125 -5.74 3.00 -9.45
CA ASN A 125 -6.30 1.65 -9.43
C ASN A 125 -6.73 1.25 -8.00
N ILE A 126 -5.89 1.48 -6.98
CA ILE A 126 -6.27 1.25 -5.57
C ILE A 126 -7.55 2.01 -5.23
N ARG A 127 -7.62 3.28 -5.61
CA ARG A 127 -8.78 4.14 -5.37
C ARG A 127 -10.05 3.55 -5.97
N GLN A 128 -10.02 3.22 -7.27
CA GLN A 128 -11.18 2.69 -7.97
C GLN A 128 -11.68 1.38 -7.36
N LYS A 129 -10.76 0.49 -6.96
CA LYS A 129 -11.11 -0.80 -6.35
C LYS A 129 -11.64 -0.66 -4.93
N ALA A 130 -11.12 0.30 -4.17
CA ALA A 130 -11.66 0.63 -2.86
C ALA A 130 -13.07 1.23 -2.96
N GLU A 131 -13.30 2.14 -3.92
CA GLU A 131 -14.62 2.74 -4.16
C GLU A 131 -15.65 1.70 -4.62
N LEU A 132 -15.25 0.76 -5.50
CA LEU A 132 -16.10 -0.38 -5.89
C LEU A 132 -16.47 -1.26 -4.69
N LEU A 133 -15.46 -1.69 -3.91
CA LEU A 133 -15.70 -2.54 -2.74
C LEU A 133 -16.58 -1.83 -1.70
N TYR A 134 -16.38 -0.53 -1.49
CA TYR A 134 -17.22 0.25 -0.58
C TYR A 134 -18.68 0.24 -1.03
N ALA A 135 -18.94 0.41 -2.32
CA ALA A 135 -20.29 0.38 -2.86
C ALA A 135 -20.95 -1.01 -2.74
N ASP A 136 -20.19 -2.08 -2.95
CA ASP A 136 -20.69 -3.45 -2.75
C ASP A 136 -21.01 -3.75 -1.29
N LEU A 137 -20.18 -3.27 -0.36
CA LEU A 137 -20.44 -3.38 1.08
C LEU A 137 -21.70 -2.62 1.49
N GLU A 138 -21.90 -1.41 0.94
CA GLU A 138 -23.11 -0.62 1.17
C GLU A 138 -24.36 -1.34 0.65
N GLN A 139 -24.30 -1.91 -0.56
CA GLN A 139 -25.42 -2.62 -1.16
C GLN A 139 -25.78 -3.91 -0.39
N ASN A 140 -24.79 -4.63 0.13
CA ASN A 140 -25.00 -5.85 0.90
C ASN A 140 -25.23 -5.58 2.41
N HIS A 141 -25.42 -4.31 2.82
CA HIS A 141 -25.67 -3.89 4.19
C HIS A 141 -24.58 -4.33 5.21
N VAL A 142 -23.34 -4.48 4.75
CA VAL A 142 -22.21 -4.81 5.63
C VAL A 142 -21.72 -3.54 6.31
N GLN A 143 -21.69 -3.54 7.64
CA GLN A 143 -21.24 -2.38 8.39
C GLN A 143 -19.71 -2.22 8.29
N VAL A 144 -19.28 -1.09 7.74
CA VAL A 144 -17.88 -0.65 7.78
C VAL A 144 -17.72 0.36 8.93
N PRO A 145 -16.79 0.17 9.86
CA PRO A 145 -16.54 1.15 10.92
C PRO A 145 -16.09 2.51 10.34
N PRO A 146 -16.39 3.63 11.01
CA PRO A 146 -16.33 4.98 10.43
C PRO A 146 -14.96 5.32 9.84
N THR A 147 -14.93 5.72 8.57
CA THR A 147 -13.71 5.95 7.79
C THR A 147 -13.25 7.41 7.84
N PRO A 148 -11.93 7.68 7.93
CA PRO A 148 -11.39 9.05 7.84
C PRO A 148 -11.40 9.62 6.40
N ILE A 149 -11.68 8.79 5.39
CA ILE A 149 -11.73 9.17 3.97
C ILE A 149 -13.14 8.98 3.42
N GLN A 150 -13.56 9.94 2.59
CA GLN A 150 -14.80 9.89 1.84
C GLN A 150 -14.57 9.09 0.54
N TYR A 151 -15.27 7.97 0.41
CA TYR A 151 -15.31 7.19 -0.83
C TYR A 151 -16.45 7.69 -1.71
N ASN A 152 -16.22 7.70 -3.03
CA ASN A 152 -17.29 7.94 -3.99
C ASN A 152 -18.12 6.67 -4.18
N LYS A 153 -19.41 6.83 -4.49
CA LYS A 153 -20.28 5.70 -4.83
C LYS A 153 -20.06 5.28 -6.27
N VAL A 154 -19.85 3.98 -6.51
CA VAL A 154 -19.59 3.39 -7.83
C VAL A 154 -20.54 2.20 -8.06
N THR A 155 -20.92 1.91 -9.31
CA THR A 155 -21.81 0.80 -9.64
C THR A 155 -21.06 -0.56 -9.62
N PRO A 156 -21.59 -1.59 -8.93
CA PRO A 156 -21.08 -2.96 -8.92
C PRO A 156 -21.00 -3.62 -10.30
N CYS A 157 -19.99 -4.47 -10.53
CA CYS A 157 -19.92 -5.41 -11.67
C CYS A 157 -19.70 -6.85 -11.18
N GLY A 158 -20.22 -7.84 -11.92
CA GLY A 158 -20.30 -9.26 -11.52
C GLY A 158 -18.99 -10.05 -11.47
N TYR A 159 -19.00 -11.13 -10.69
CA TYR A 159 -17.83 -11.82 -10.12
C TYR A 159 -17.29 -13.02 -10.94
N THR A 160 -15.97 -13.25 -10.82
CA THR A 160 -15.28 -14.53 -11.12
C THR A 160 -14.58 -15.04 -9.86
N SER A 161 -14.85 -16.29 -9.47
CA SER A 161 -14.42 -16.89 -8.20
C SER A 161 -12.92 -17.13 -8.12
N VAL A 162 -12.30 -16.77 -6.98
CA VAL A 162 -10.89 -17.05 -6.66
C VAL A 162 -10.79 -18.15 -5.57
N PRO A 163 -9.77 -19.05 -5.59
CA PRO A 163 -9.67 -20.13 -4.61
C PRO A 163 -9.42 -19.67 -3.16
N ALA A 164 -9.88 -20.46 -2.19
CA ALA A 164 -9.64 -20.23 -0.77
C ALA A 164 -8.14 -20.37 -0.40
N GLY A 165 -7.62 -19.48 0.45
CA GLY A 165 -6.23 -19.50 0.95
C GLY A 165 -5.36 -18.34 0.47
N THR A 166 -5.76 -17.62 -0.58
CA THR A 166 -4.97 -16.54 -1.19
C THR A 166 -4.69 -15.37 -0.26
N ILE A 167 -5.63 -15.01 0.63
CA ILE A 167 -5.46 -13.87 1.55
C ILE A 167 -4.31 -14.11 2.53
N SER A 168 -4.22 -15.29 3.15
CA SER A 168 -3.19 -15.58 4.15
C SER A 168 -1.79 -15.54 3.53
N ASP A 169 -1.64 -16.08 2.31
CA ASP A 169 -0.40 -15.98 1.55
C ASP A 169 -0.05 -14.55 1.16
N LEU A 170 -1.07 -13.75 0.82
CA LEU A 170 -0.90 -12.34 0.46
C LEU A 170 -0.45 -11.53 1.70
N LEU A 171 -1.08 -11.75 2.85
CA LEU A 171 -0.66 -11.15 4.13
C LEU A 171 0.78 -11.52 4.49
N ARG A 172 1.17 -12.79 4.29
CA ARG A 172 2.56 -13.24 4.51
C ARG A 172 3.55 -12.51 3.61
N ARG A 173 3.24 -12.37 2.32
CA ARG A 173 4.09 -11.65 1.34
C ARG A 173 4.20 -10.17 1.70
N VAL A 174 3.09 -9.55 2.09
CA VAL A 174 3.06 -8.14 2.48
C VAL A 174 3.84 -7.90 3.78
N SER A 175 3.76 -8.80 4.76
CA SER A 175 4.58 -8.72 5.98
C SER A 175 6.08 -8.82 5.69
N LEU A 176 6.49 -9.65 4.73
CA LEU A 176 7.88 -9.67 4.25
C LEU A 176 8.26 -8.32 3.63
N ALA A 177 7.40 -7.78 2.75
CA ALA A 177 7.63 -6.50 2.10
C ALA A 177 7.71 -5.33 3.09
N GLU A 178 6.90 -5.36 4.15
CA GLU A 178 6.95 -4.39 5.26
C GLU A 178 8.32 -4.40 5.96
N LYS A 179 8.87 -5.60 6.24
CA LYS A 179 10.21 -5.75 6.82
C LYS A 179 11.29 -5.22 5.88
N GLU A 180 11.16 -5.44 4.57
CA GLU A 180 12.09 -4.90 3.57
C GLU A 180 12.02 -3.37 3.46
N LEU A 181 10.81 -2.80 3.35
CA LEU A 181 10.62 -1.34 3.25
C LEU A 181 11.16 -0.61 4.49
N SER A 182 10.97 -1.20 5.67
CA SER A 182 11.49 -0.67 6.92
C SER A 182 12.99 -0.87 7.11
N GLY A 183 13.64 -1.70 6.28
CA GLY A 183 15.06 -2.04 6.41
C GLY A 183 15.37 -2.99 7.56
N LYS A 184 14.36 -3.72 8.07
CA LYS A 184 14.50 -4.71 9.16
C LYS A 184 15.03 -6.07 8.67
N ILE A 185 15.19 -6.26 7.36
CA ILE A 185 15.85 -7.44 6.79
C ILE A 185 17.34 -7.12 6.56
N GLU A 186 18.21 -7.73 7.36
CA GLU A 186 19.63 -7.82 7.04
C GLU A 186 19.79 -8.82 5.89
N ARG A 187 20.00 -8.31 4.67
CA ARG A 187 20.51 -9.07 3.53
C ARG A 187 22.02 -9.02 3.48
#